data_AF-A0A6I4NNP6-F1
#
_entry.id   AF-A0A6I4NNP6-F1
#
_cell.length_a   1.000
_cell.length_b   1.000
_cell.length_c   1.000
_cell.angle_alpha   90.00
_cell.angle_beta   90.00
_cell.angle_gamma   90.00
#
_symmetry.space_group_name_H-M   'P 1'
#
loop_
_entity.id
_entity.type
_entity.pdbx_description
1 polymer ?
#
loop_
_entity_poly.entity_id
_entity_poly.type
_entity_poly.pdbx_seq_one_letter_code
_entity_poly.pdbx_strand_id
1 'polypeptide(L)'
;MNYKDEIVEFVVNGYKNHYNQIITENHRFVLKEKNDNFITLPPKDFKYHIHARSLKSSQAFAYNVFSGVNNPTLQFEFPMKVFDKDAQIDVMFENVESQTIELFEVKFFEITHLGTKKNIFKEKYFNESKYIRSDIAAQFIDFLDTVIKEFEDKRIYSSGVKQLCSHLLGILNIMNITDYADKKFKLYSFCFDDPFSIKFKKDLENYKDTLTIFKKLVDKLLKELKVDARVEYYGFLSATEYITNSKELLGKENYDYVMKRYFQK
;
A
#
# COMPACT_ATOMS: atom_id res chain seq x y z
N MET A 1 -15.93 23.53 -5.75
CA MET A 1 -14.94 22.68 -6.45
C MET A 1 -15.34 21.23 -6.26
N ASN A 2 -15.24 20.36 -7.28
CA ASN A 2 -15.51 18.94 -7.06
C ASN A 2 -14.28 18.28 -6.39
N TYR A 3 -14.47 17.14 -5.72
CA TYR A 3 -13.39 16.47 -4.98
C TYR A 3 -12.19 16.07 -5.85
N LYS A 4 -12.42 15.75 -7.12
CA LYS A 4 -11.35 15.40 -8.06
C LYS A 4 -10.50 16.62 -8.39
N ASP A 5 -11.11 17.79 -8.53
CA ASP A 5 -10.40 19.05 -8.77
C ASP A 5 -9.58 19.47 -7.54
N GLU A 6 -10.10 19.25 -6.32
CA GLU A 6 -9.35 19.49 -5.07
C GLU A 6 -8.08 18.63 -4.99
N ILE A 7 -8.17 17.34 -5.32
CA ILE A 7 -6.99 16.46 -5.41
C ILE A 7 -6.02 16.99 -6.46
N VAL A 8 -6.51 17.37 -7.64
CA VAL A 8 -5.68 17.86 -8.75
C VAL A 8 -4.92 19.13 -8.34
N GLU A 9 -5.61 20.10 -7.75
CA GLU A 9 -4.98 21.32 -7.26
C GLU A 9 -3.89 21.02 -6.24
N PHE A 10 -4.19 20.16 -5.26
CA PHE A 10 -3.22 19.76 -4.24
C PHE A 10 -1.96 19.14 -4.83
N VAL A 11 -2.09 18.15 -5.73
CA VAL A 11 -0.93 17.45 -6.30
C VAL A 11 -0.13 18.31 -7.26
N VAL A 12 -0.79 19.21 -8.01
CA VAL A 12 -0.12 20.15 -8.90
C VAL A 12 0.67 21.17 -8.09
N ASN A 13 0.07 21.74 -7.03
CA ASN A 13 0.76 22.70 -6.18
C ASN A 13 1.97 22.07 -5.48
N GLY A 14 1.80 20.87 -4.91
CA GLY A 14 2.91 20.11 -4.32
C GLY A 14 4.05 19.85 -5.30
N TYR A 15 3.75 19.51 -6.56
CA TYR A 15 4.77 19.32 -7.58
C TYR A 15 5.51 20.61 -7.95
N LYS A 16 4.79 21.75 -8.04
CA LYS A 16 5.37 23.07 -8.35
C LYS A 16 6.37 23.56 -7.31
N ASN A 17 6.28 23.07 -6.07
CA ASN A 17 7.23 23.43 -5.02
C ASN A 17 8.68 23.02 -5.35
N HIS A 18 8.88 22.02 -6.22
CA HIS A 18 10.21 21.57 -6.67
C HIS A 18 10.50 21.89 -8.13
N TYR A 19 9.47 21.96 -8.98
CA TYR A 19 9.64 22.13 -10.42
C TYR A 19 8.81 23.31 -10.93
N ASN A 20 9.49 24.34 -11.42
CA ASN A 20 8.84 25.56 -11.92
C ASN A 20 8.13 25.37 -13.27
N GLN A 21 8.47 24.33 -14.02
CA GLN A 21 7.85 24.02 -15.32
C GLN A 21 7.21 22.64 -15.26
N ILE A 22 5.88 22.61 -15.41
CA ILE A 22 5.15 21.34 -15.58
C ILE A 22 4.85 21.15 -17.06
N ILE A 23 5.47 20.15 -17.66
CA ILE A 23 5.12 19.71 -19.02
C ILE A 23 4.09 18.59 -18.88
N THR A 24 2.82 18.92 -19.09
CA THR A 24 1.70 17.96 -18.98
C THR A 24 1.23 17.49 -20.35
N GLU A 25 0.78 16.23 -20.43
CA GLU A 25 -0.07 15.76 -21.55
C GLU A 25 -1.49 16.36 -21.41
N ASN A 26 -2.40 16.06 -22.35
CA ASN A 26 -3.80 16.55 -22.47
C ASN A 26 -4.69 16.50 -21.19
N HIS A 27 -4.18 15.98 -20.07
CA HIS A 27 -4.81 15.96 -18.76
C HIS A 27 -3.97 16.70 -17.70
N ARG A 28 -4.59 17.66 -17.00
CA ARG A 28 -4.00 18.55 -15.97
C ARG A 28 -3.56 17.84 -14.67
N PHE A 29 -2.66 16.87 -14.72
CA PHE A 29 -2.03 16.19 -13.56
C PHE A 29 -1.19 14.98 -14.03
N VAL A 30 -1.06 14.80 -15.34
CA VAL A 30 -0.29 13.71 -15.96
C VAL A 30 0.95 14.34 -16.58
N LEU A 31 2.11 13.92 -16.09
CA LEU A 31 3.40 14.33 -16.61
C LEU A 31 3.64 13.69 -17.98
N LYS A 32 4.37 14.40 -18.85
CA LYS A 32 4.78 13.87 -20.15
C LYS A 32 5.70 12.66 -19.97
N GLU A 33 6.73 12.80 -19.16
CA GLU A 33 7.65 11.71 -18.84
C GLU A 33 7.36 11.16 -17.44
N LYS A 34 7.30 9.84 -17.31
CA LYS A 34 7.04 9.19 -16.01
C LYS A 34 8.16 9.45 -15.00
N ASN A 35 9.41 9.57 -15.47
CA ASN A 35 10.60 9.74 -14.63
C ASN A 35 10.54 11.05 -13.84
N ASP A 36 9.88 12.09 -14.39
CA ASP A 36 9.69 13.39 -13.75
C ASP A 36 8.86 13.29 -12.46
N ASN A 37 8.18 12.16 -12.24
CA ASN A 37 7.39 11.93 -11.05
C ASN A 37 8.22 11.43 -9.85
N PHE A 38 9.47 11.05 -10.07
CA PHE A 38 10.35 10.40 -9.10
C PHE A 38 11.48 11.37 -8.69
N ILE A 39 11.87 11.35 -7.42
CA ILE A 39 12.93 12.21 -6.84
C ILE A 39 14.28 11.98 -7.53
N THR A 40 14.55 10.73 -7.85
CA THR A 40 15.75 10.24 -8.52
C THR A 40 15.33 9.25 -9.59
N LEU A 41 16.23 8.96 -10.54
CA LEU A 41 15.98 7.96 -11.56
C LEU A 41 15.88 6.57 -10.89
N PRO A 42 14.75 5.85 -11.02
CA PRO A 42 14.63 4.50 -10.50
C PRO A 42 15.66 3.53 -11.09
N PRO A 43 15.99 2.44 -10.38
CA PRO A 43 16.84 1.37 -10.91
C PRO A 43 16.39 0.87 -12.28
N LYS A 44 17.34 0.34 -13.07
CA LYS A 44 17.10 -0.07 -14.47
C LYS A 44 15.96 -1.08 -14.64
N ASP A 45 15.74 -1.92 -13.63
CA ASP A 45 14.73 -2.97 -13.58
C ASP A 45 13.41 -2.53 -12.91
N PHE A 46 13.28 -1.26 -12.51
CA PHE A 46 12.06 -0.73 -11.92
C PHE A 46 10.87 -0.81 -12.88
N LYS A 47 9.81 -1.50 -12.45
CA LYS A 47 8.61 -1.72 -13.26
C LYS A 47 7.59 -0.61 -13.04
N TYR A 48 7.51 0.31 -13.98
CA TYR A 48 6.54 1.39 -13.94
C TYR A 48 5.12 0.89 -14.13
N HIS A 49 4.23 1.24 -13.21
CA HIS A 49 2.80 1.03 -13.38
C HIS A 49 2.24 1.93 -14.49
N ILE A 50 1.10 1.56 -15.08
CA ILE A 50 0.45 2.35 -16.16
C ILE A 50 0.13 3.80 -15.73
N HIS A 51 -0.03 4.01 -14.42
CA HIS A 51 -0.32 5.32 -13.83
C HIS A 51 0.92 6.04 -13.27
N ALA A 52 2.14 5.55 -13.51
CA ALA A 52 3.36 6.12 -12.94
C ALA A 52 3.61 7.59 -13.30
N ARG A 53 3.09 8.07 -14.43
CA ARG A 53 3.13 9.48 -14.84
C ARG A 53 2.09 10.38 -14.18
N SER A 54 1.13 9.81 -13.45
CA SER A 54 0.13 10.59 -12.73
C SER A 54 0.73 11.18 -11.46
N LEU A 55 0.50 12.47 -11.18
CA LEU A 55 0.87 13.08 -9.90
C LEU A 55 0.14 12.45 -8.69
N LYS A 56 -0.89 11.64 -8.93
CA LYS A 56 -1.61 10.82 -7.94
C LYS A 56 -1.07 9.39 -7.82
N SER A 57 0.09 9.08 -8.39
CA SER A 57 0.64 7.73 -8.39
C SER A 57 1.08 7.31 -6.98
N SER A 58 0.45 6.27 -6.43
CA SER A 58 0.90 5.63 -5.18
C SER A 58 2.30 5.03 -5.33
N GLN A 59 2.62 4.46 -6.50
CA GLN A 59 3.97 3.95 -6.80
C GLN A 59 5.04 5.05 -6.73
N ALA A 60 4.73 6.25 -7.27
CA ALA A 60 5.68 7.36 -7.20
C ALA A 60 5.80 7.90 -5.77
N PHE A 61 4.70 7.96 -5.02
CA PHE A 61 4.74 8.31 -3.60
C PHE A 61 5.58 7.31 -2.79
N ALA A 62 5.34 6.02 -2.97
CA ALA A 62 6.11 4.93 -2.35
C ALA A 62 7.62 5.08 -2.66
N TYR A 63 7.97 5.22 -3.93
CA TYR A 63 9.37 5.40 -4.32
C TYR A 63 9.98 6.64 -3.68
N ASN A 64 9.31 7.79 -3.75
CA ASN A 64 9.87 9.04 -3.24
C ASN A 64 10.08 9.03 -1.72
N VAL A 65 9.23 8.32 -0.98
CA VAL A 65 9.40 8.10 0.47
C VAL A 65 10.60 7.18 0.73
N PHE A 66 10.61 5.99 0.12
CA PHE A 66 11.51 4.92 0.53
C PHE A 66 12.84 4.84 -0.23
N SER A 67 13.03 5.57 -1.33
CA SER A 67 14.25 5.46 -2.15
C SER A 67 15.52 5.95 -1.45
N GLY A 68 15.41 6.70 -0.35
CA GLY A 68 16.54 7.11 0.48
C GLY A 68 16.91 6.09 1.57
N VAL A 69 16.12 5.03 1.75
CA VAL A 69 16.43 3.95 2.69
C VAL A 69 17.63 3.15 2.18
N ASN A 70 18.76 3.28 2.88
CA ASN A 70 19.96 2.50 2.57
C ASN A 70 19.87 1.09 3.17
N ASN A 71 19.03 0.24 2.56
CA ASN A 71 18.87 -1.15 2.94
C ASN A 71 19.07 -2.07 1.71
N PRO A 72 20.02 -3.02 1.74
CA PRO A 72 20.30 -3.88 0.58
C PRO A 72 19.15 -4.82 0.20
N THR A 73 18.17 -4.99 1.09
CA THR A 73 16.97 -5.80 0.85
C THR A 73 15.77 -4.98 0.36
N LEU A 74 15.91 -3.66 0.22
CA LEU A 74 14.83 -2.79 -0.28
C LEU A 74 14.41 -3.22 -1.68
N GLN A 75 13.12 -3.52 -1.82
CA GLN A 75 12.48 -3.85 -3.08
C GLN A 75 11.18 -3.08 -3.23
N PHE A 76 10.97 -2.53 -4.42
CA PHE A 76 9.70 -1.96 -4.82
C PHE A 76 8.92 -2.98 -5.65
N GLU A 77 7.60 -2.95 -5.55
CA GLU A 77 6.71 -3.87 -6.29
C GLU A 77 7.02 -5.35 -5.99
N PHE A 78 7.30 -5.67 -4.72
CA PHE A 78 7.69 -7.00 -4.26
C PHE A 78 6.59 -8.03 -4.58
N PRO A 79 6.88 -9.03 -5.42
CA PRO A 79 5.89 -10.00 -5.84
C PRO A 79 5.69 -11.08 -4.77
N MET A 80 4.43 -11.37 -4.45
CA MET A 80 4.04 -12.49 -3.58
C MET A 80 3.04 -13.37 -4.28
N LYS A 81 3.36 -14.65 -4.42
CA LYS A 81 2.50 -15.61 -5.09
C LYS A 81 1.23 -15.86 -4.28
N VAL A 82 0.07 -15.56 -4.89
CA VAL A 82 -1.24 -15.79 -4.27
C VAL A 82 -1.91 -17.02 -4.88
N PHE A 83 -2.09 -17.01 -6.20
CA PHE A 83 -2.61 -18.12 -6.99
C PHE A 83 -1.74 -18.32 -8.24
N ASP A 84 -2.32 -18.15 -9.42
CA ASP A 84 -1.65 -18.08 -10.73
C ASP A 84 -1.05 -16.70 -11.02
N LYS A 85 -1.47 -15.67 -10.28
CA LYS A 85 -0.93 -14.31 -10.34
C LYS A 85 -0.42 -13.86 -8.98
N ASP A 86 0.65 -13.09 -9.02
CA ASP A 86 1.25 -12.48 -7.84
C ASP A 86 0.44 -11.26 -7.39
N ALA A 87 0.35 -11.07 -6.08
CA ALA A 87 0.08 -9.76 -5.49
C ALA A 87 1.40 -9.00 -5.40
N GLN A 88 1.36 -7.68 -5.62
CA GLN A 88 2.53 -6.81 -5.52
C GLN A 88 2.39 -5.95 -4.29
N ILE A 89 3.37 -6.00 -3.39
CA ILE A 89 3.52 -5.05 -2.27
C ILE A 89 4.32 -3.86 -2.77
N ASP A 90 3.87 -2.64 -2.47
CA ASP A 90 4.53 -1.43 -2.97
C ASP A 90 5.99 -1.34 -2.51
N VAL A 91 6.27 -1.63 -1.23
CA VAL A 91 7.64 -1.60 -0.67
C VAL A 91 7.88 -2.76 0.30
N MET A 92 9.02 -3.43 0.15
CA MET A 92 9.53 -4.43 1.09
C MET A 92 10.96 -4.07 1.48
N PHE A 93 11.29 -4.21 2.76
CA PHE A 93 12.67 -4.38 3.19
C PHE A 93 12.73 -5.21 4.46
N GLU A 94 13.91 -5.75 4.74
CA GLU A 94 14.18 -6.55 5.93
C GLU A 94 15.01 -5.78 6.95
N ASN A 95 14.56 -5.80 8.20
CA ASN A 95 15.41 -5.53 9.35
C ASN A 95 16.19 -6.81 9.70
N VAL A 96 17.45 -6.86 9.26
CA VAL A 96 18.33 -8.03 9.38
C VAL A 96 18.59 -8.42 10.84
N GLU A 97 18.72 -7.43 11.74
CA GLU A 97 18.99 -7.67 13.16
C GLU A 97 17.84 -8.40 13.85
N SER A 98 16.60 -8.05 13.49
CA SER A 98 15.39 -8.63 14.06
C SER A 98 14.74 -9.73 13.20
N GLN A 99 15.36 -10.09 12.07
CA GLN A 99 14.84 -11.02 11.07
C GLN A 99 13.38 -10.73 10.68
N THR A 100 13.04 -9.45 10.55
CA THR A 100 11.68 -8.99 10.28
C THR A 100 11.60 -8.38 8.90
N ILE A 101 10.71 -8.91 8.06
CA ILE A 101 10.35 -8.36 6.76
C ILE A 101 9.21 -7.37 6.98
N GLU A 102 9.46 -6.11 6.66
CA GLU A 102 8.49 -5.03 6.67
C GLU A 102 7.90 -4.87 5.26
N LEU A 103 6.58 -4.95 5.17
CA LEU A 103 5.80 -4.88 3.93
C LEU A 103 4.86 -3.69 4.03
N PHE A 104 5.00 -2.73 3.11
CA PHE A 104 4.19 -1.52 3.06
C PHE A 104 3.28 -1.56 1.85
N GLU A 105 1.98 -1.65 2.10
CA GLU A 105 0.96 -1.37 1.10
C GLU A 105 0.58 0.11 1.20
N VAL A 106 0.90 0.87 0.15
CA VAL A 106 0.80 2.32 0.10
C VAL A 106 -0.58 2.75 -0.39
N LYS A 107 -1.29 3.49 0.46
CA LYS A 107 -2.60 4.08 0.13
C LYS A 107 -2.48 5.58 -0.07
N PHE A 108 -2.95 6.02 -1.23
CA PHE A 108 -2.95 7.41 -1.67
C PHE A 108 -4.34 7.81 -2.18
N PHE A 109 -4.58 9.10 -2.48
CA PHE A 109 -5.86 9.81 -2.74
C PHE A 109 -7.13 9.09 -3.27
N GLU A 110 -7.05 7.90 -3.86
CA GLU A 110 -8.17 7.20 -4.49
C GLU A 110 -9.07 6.49 -3.48
N ILE A 111 -10.28 7.01 -3.26
CA ILE A 111 -11.29 6.41 -2.38
C ILE A 111 -12.44 5.88 -3.22
N THR A 112 -12.78 4.60 -3.05
CA THR A 112 -13.79 3.87 -3.81
C THR A 112 -14.71 3.05 -2.89
N HIS A 113 -15.84 2.56 -3.41
CA HIS A 113 -16.74 1.67 -2.67
C HIS A 113 -16.35 0.20 -2.89
N LEU A 114 -16.20 -0.57 -1.80
CA LEU A 114 -15.84 -2.00 -1.87
C LEU A 114 -16.84 -2.82 -2.69
N GLY A 115 -18.14 -2.49 -2.61
CA GLY A 115 -19.23 -3.18 -3.29
C GLY A 115 -19.14 -3.19 -4.82
N THR A 116 -18.37 -2.29 -5.44
CA THR A 116 -18.10 -2.41 -6.88
C THR A 116 -17.21 -3.65 -7.14
N LYS A 117 -17.69 -4.57 -7.99
CA LYS A 117 -17.00 -5.83 -8.37
C LYS A 117 -16.91 -6.91 -7.26
N LYS A 118 -17.95 -7.08 -6.43
CA LYS A 118 -18.05 -8.18 -5.44
C LYS A 118 -17.91 -9.58 -6.08
N ASN A 119 -18.58 -9.81 -7.21
CA ASN A 119 -18.61 -11.11 -7.89
C ASN A 119 -17.20 -11.54 -8.37
N ILE A 120 -16.43 -10.63 -8.97
CA ILE A 120 -15.06 -10.90 -9.43
C ILE A 120 -14.14 -11.30 -8.28
N PHE A 121 -14.34 -10.73 -7.08
CA PHE A 121 -13.56 -11.09 -5.91
C PHE A 121 -13.93 -12.51 -5.43
N LYS A 122 -15.23 -12.84 -5.36
CA LYS A 122 -15.64 -14.20 -4.97
C LYS A 122 -15.16 -15.25 -5.96
N GLU A 123 -15.31 -15.04 -7.26
CA GLU A 123 -14.85 -15.96 -8.30
C GLU A 123 -13.35 -16.28 -8.18
N LYS A 124 -12.53 -15.29 -7.82
CA LYS A 124 -11.08 -15.48 -7.70
C LYS A 124 -10.67 -16.26 -6.44
N TYR A 125 -11.27 -15.95 -5.29
CA TYR A 125 -10.78 -16.45 -4.00
C TYR A 125 -11.60 -17.58 -3.38
N PHE A 126 -12.81 -17.88 -3.85
CA PHE A 126 -13.68 -18.88 -3.19
C PHE A 126 -13.55 -20.28 -3.79
N ASN A 127 -12.48 -20.53 -4.54
CA ASN A 127 -12.18 -21.85 -5.08
C ASN A 127 -10.99 -22.47 -4.33
N GLU A 128 -11.30 -23.38 -3.40
CA GLU A 128 -10.30 -24.08 -2.58
C GLU A 128 -9.21 -24.76 -3.41
N SER A 129 -9.55 -25.31 -4.59
CA SER A 129 -8.59 -26.01 -5.46
C SER A 129 -7.47 -25.11 -6.01
N LYS A 130 -7.60 -23.78 -5.90
CA LYS A 130 -6.59 -22.82 -6.33
C LYS A 130 -5.56 -22.49 -5.24
N TYR A 131 -5.82 -22.84 -3.98
CA TYR A 131 -4.94 -22.51 -2.87
C TYR A 131 -3.66 -23.36 -2.89
N ILE A 132 -2.51 -22.69 -2.82
CA ILE A 132 -1.20 -23.34 -2.68
C ILE A 132 -1.10 -24.07 -1.35
N ARG A 133 -1.64 -23.45 -0.30
CA ARG A 133 -1.78 -23.99 1.05
C ARG A 133 -3.20 -24.50 1.26
N SER A 134 -3.46 -25.76 0.90
CA SER A 134 -4.79 -26.36 1.06
C SER A 134 -5.21 -26.47 2.53
N ASP A 135 -4.25 -26.53 3.45
CA ASP A 135 -4.47 -26.66 4.90
C ASP A 135 -5.08 -25.40 5.56
N ILE A 136 -5.03 -24.25 4.89
CA ILE A 136 -5.62 -22.99 5.38
C ILE A 136 -6.82 -22.51 4.54
N ALA A 137 -7.15 -23.21 3.45
CA ALA A 137 -8.06 -22.70 2.42
C ALA A 137 -9.46 -22.39 2.97
N ALA A 138 -10.05 -23.32 3.72
CA ALA A 138 -11.38 -23.16 4.29
C ALA A 138 -11.45 -21.98 5.27
N GLN A 139 -10.51 -21.91 6.23
CA GLN A 139 -10.45 -20.82 7.21
C GLN A 139 -10.22 -19.46 6.53
N PHE A 140 -9.41 -19.42 5.47
CA PHE A 140 -9.16 -18.20 4.74
C PHE A 140 -10.40 -17.75 3.95
N ILE A 141 -11.15 -18.68 3.33
CA ILE A 141 -12.41 -18.37 2.65
C ILE A 141 -13.44 -17.81 3.64
N ASP A 142 -13.58 -18.42 4.83
CA ASP A 142 -14.47 -17.92 5.88
C ASP A 142 -14.11 -16.51 6.35
N PHE A 143 -12.80 -16.24 6.49
CA PHE A 143 -12.29 -14.90 6.74
C PHE A 143 -12.69 -13.92 5.64
N LEU A 144 -12.50 -14.27 4.36
CA LEU A 144 -12.89 -13.42 3.24
C LEU A 144 -14.38 -13.12 3.21
N ASP A 145 -15.21 -14.11 3.52
CA ASP A 145 -16.67 -13.93 3.56
C ASP A 145 -17.08 -12.99 4.69
N THR A 146 -16.40 -13.06 5.83
CA THR A 146 -16.57 -12.12 6.95
C THR A 146 -16.17 -10.70 6.56
N VAL A 147 -15.00 -10.54 5.93
CA VAL A 147 -14.49 -9.25 5.43
C VAL A 147 -15.47 -8.62 4.43
N ILE A 148 -16.02 -9.41 3.50
CA ILE A 148 -16.98 -8.90 2.52
C ILE A 148 -18.25 -8.40 3.21
N LYS A 149 -18.82 -9.18 4.15
CA LYS A 149 -20.03 -8.80 4.89
C LYS A 149 -19.81 -7.53 5.72
N GLU A 150 -18.66 -7.40 6.38
CA GLU A 150 -18.37 -6.28 7.26
C GLU A 150 -18.21 -4.95 6.50
N PHE A 151 -17.65 -5.00 5.28
CA PHE A 151 -17.19 -3.80 4.57
C PHE A 151 -17.89 -3.52 3.24
N GLU A 152 -18.90 -4.28 2.83
CA GLU A 152 -19.53 -4.14 1.50
C GLU A 152 -20.04 -2.72 1.19
N ASP A 153 -20.57 -2.04 2.21
CA ASP A 153 -21.14 -0.69 2.08
C ASP A 153 -20.14 0.43 2.45
N LYS A 154 -18.90 0.07 2.82
CA LYS A 154 -17.89 1.06 3.24
C LYS A 154 -17.17 1.68 2.05
N ARG A 155 -16.81 2.95 2.21
CA ARG A 155 -15.83 3.65 1.35
C ARG A 155 -14.43 3.35 1.87
N ILE A 156 -13.52 2.97 1.00
CA ILE A 156 -12.13 2.61 1.34
C ILE A 156 -11.18 3.11 0.27
N TYR A 157 -9.88 3.17 0.53
CA TYR A 157 -8.91 3.49 -0.51
C TYR A 157 -8.89 2.43 -1.60
N SER A 158 -9.31 2.76 -2.83
CA SER A 158 -9.24 1.89 -4.02
C SER A 158 -9.70 0.45 -3.71
N SER A 159 -8.96 -0.56 -4.18
CA SER A 159 -9.16 -1.97 -3.80
C SER A 159 -8.80 -2.31 -2.35
N GLY A 160 -8.12 -1.40 -1.63
CA GLY A 160 -7.88 -1.39 -0.18
C GLY A 160 -7.83 -2.74 0.51
N VAL A 161 -8.92 -3.09 1.18
CA VAL A 161 -9.09 -4.35 1.93
C VAL A 161 -8.93 -5.60 1.06
N LYS A 162 -9.38 -5.59 -0.20
CA LYS A 162 -9.19 -6.72 -1.13
C LYS A 162 -7.71 -6.96 -1.47
N GLN A 163 -6.94 -5.87 -1.62
CA GLN A 163 -5.50 -5.96 -1.80
C GLN A 163 -4.84 -6.53 -0.56
N LEU A 164 -5.17 -6.00 0.63
CA LEU A 164 -4.63 -6.49 1.89
C LEU A 164 -4.91 -7.97 2.12
N CYS A 165 -6.11 -8.46 1.78
CA CYS A 165 -6.40 -9.90 1.80
C CYS A 165 -5.50 -10.69 0.85
N SER A 166 -5.21 -10.16 -0.33
CA SER A 166 -4.30 -10.81 -1.29
C SER A 166 -2.86 -10.85 -0.76
N HIS A 167 -2.42 -9.77 -0.12
CA HIS A 167 -1.10 -9.70 0.49
C HIS A 167 -0.95 -10.65 1.66
N LEU A 168 -1.95 -10.74 2.53
CA LEU A 168 -1.98 -11.69 3.63
C LEU A 168 -1.88 -13.13 3.11
N LEU A 169 -2.64 -13.50 2.07
CA LEU A 169 -2.54 -14.83 1.47
C LEU A 169 -1.14 -15.06 0.85
N GLY A 170 -0.55 -14.03 0.22
CA GLY A 170 0.82 -14.07 -0.28
C GLY A 170 1.84 -14.38 0.84
N ILE A 171 1.75 -13.70 1.98
CA ILE A 171 2.60 -13.95 3.16
C ILE A 171 2.44 -15.40 3.64
N LEU A 172 1.19 -15.86 3.82
CA LEU A 172 0.89 -17.21 4.30
C LEU A 172 1.42 -18.31 3.36
N ASN A 173 1.49 -18.03 2.06
CA ASN A 173 2.06 -18.94 1.07
C ASN A 173 3.59 -19.01 1.14
N ILE A 174 4.28 -17.89 1.41
CA ILE A 174 5.75 -17.83 1.35
C ILE A 174 6.45 -18.05 2.69
N MET A 175 5.77 -17.82 3.82
CA MET A 175 6.40 -17.79 5.15
C MET A 175 7.12 -19.09 5.56
N ASN A 176 6.82 -20.22 4.92
CA ASN A 176 7.46 -21.51 5.22
C ASN A 176 8.47 -21.96 4.15
N ILE A 177 8.72 -21.13 3.13
CA ILE A 177 9.79 -21.38 2.15
C ILE A 177 11.13 -21.11 2.83
N THR A 178 12.19 -21.85 2.44
CA THR A 178 13.51 -21.84 3.09
C THR A 178 14.06 -20.45 3.40
N ASP A 179 14.01 -19.50 2.46
CA ASP A 179 14.56 -18.15 2.65
C ASP A 179 13.76 -17.29 3.66
N TYR A 180 12.55 -17.74 4.01
CA TYR A 180 11.60 -17.03 4.86
C TYR A 180 11.26 -17.78 6.16
N ALA A 181 11.74 -19.02 6.33
CA ALA A 181 11.30 -19.94 7.38
C ALA A 181 11.50 -19.39 8.80
N ASP A 182 12.57 -18.61 9.01
CA ASP A 182 12.91 -18.02 10.32
C ASP A 182 12.50 -16.54 10.42
N LYS A 183 11.91 -15.97 9.37
CA LYS A 183 11.55 -14.54 9.33
C LYS A 183 10.18 -14.30 9.99
N LYS A 184 10.03 -13.08 10.53
CA LYS A 184 8.75 -12.47 10.87
C LYS A 184 8.28 -11.55 9.74
N PHE A 185 6.98 -11.39 9.59
CA PHE A 185 6.36 -10.53 8.59
C PHE A 185 5.49 -9.49 9.26
N LYS A 186 5.70 -8.22 8.92
CA LYS A 186 4.87 -7.09 9.34
C LYS A 186 4.26 -6.42 8.13
N LEU A 187 2.93 -6.46 8.03
CA LEU A 187 2.19 -5.79 6.96
C LEU A 187 1.60 -4.48 7.47
N TYR A 188 1.89 -3.39 6.78
CA TYR A 188 1.42 -2.05 7.09
C TYR A 188 0.54 -1.52 5.96
N SER A 189 -0.56 -0.86 6.32
CA SER A 189 -1.23 0.05 5.38
C SER A 189 -0.63 1.45 5.54
N PHE A 190 0.37 1.77 4.74
CA PHE A 190 1.05 3.08 4.76
C PHE A 190 0.19 4.12 4.05
N CYS A 191 -0.46 4.99 4.81
CA CYS A 191 -1.51 5.86 4.30
C CYS A 191 -1.07 7.32 4.29
N PHE A 192 -1.21 7.97 3.14
CA PHE A 192 -1.17 9.42 3.09
C PHE A 192 -2.33 10.01 3.90
N ASP A 193 -2.00 10.94 4.78
CA ASP A 193 -2.89 11.39 5.83
C ASP A 193 -2.88 12.91 6.07
N ASP A 194 -2.30 13.69 5.15
CA ASP A 194 -2.29 15.16 5.22
C ASP A 194 -3.55 15.74 4.55
N PRO A 195 -4.52 16.28 5.32
CA PRO A 195 -5.82 16.60 4.75
C PRO A 195 -5.80 17.89 3.95
N PHE A 196 -6.12 17.80 2.66
CA PHE A 196 -6.25 18.96 1.76
C PHE A 196 -7.71 19.41 1.53
N SER A 197 -8.69 18.64 2.03
CA SER A 197 -10.11 18.99 1.96
C SER A 197 -10.89 18.37 3.13
N ILE A 198 -12.05 18.97 3.44
CA ILE A 198 -12.98 18.43 4.46
C ILE A 198 -13.44 17.02 4.09
N LYS A 199 -13.69 16.77 2.79
CA LYS A 199 -14.12 15.46 2.31
C LYS A 199 -13.02 14.41 2.50
N PHE A 200 -11.78 14.72 2.10
CA PHE A 200 -10.66 13.80 2.30
C PHE A 200 -10.45 13.49 3.78
N LYS A 201 -10.53 14.49 4.67
CA LYS A 201 -10.45 14.27 6.12
C LYS A 201 -11.49 13.26 6.61
N LYS A 202 -12.76 13.39 6.19
CA LYS A 202 -13.83 12.45 6.58
C LYS A 202 -13.58 11.05 6.04
N ASP A 203 -13.17 10.95 4.78
CA ASP A 203 -12.92 9.65 4.15
C ASP A 203 -11.69 8.96 4.79
N LEU A 204 -10.66 9.72 5.20
CA LEU A 204 -9.49 9.25 5.93
C LEU A 204 -9.86 8.68 7.31
N GLU A 205 -10.67 9.40 8.10
CA GLU A 205 -11.14 8.91 9.40
C GLU A 205 -11.95 7.61 9.26
N ASN A 206 -12.86 7.55 8.30
CA ASN A 206 -13.61 6.32 8.01
C ASN A 206 -12.68 5.15 7.60
N TYR A 207 -11.57 5.43 6.90
CA TYR A 207 -10.60 4.39 6.56
C TYR A 207 -9.77 3.93 7.77
N LYS A 208 -9.39 4.84 8.68
CA LYS A 208 -8.74 4.47 9.96
C LYS A 208 -9.62 3.53 10.77
N ASP A 209 -10.91 3.83 10.87
CA ASP A 209 -11.89 2.97 11.55
C ASP A 209 -11.99 1.61 10.85
N THR A 210 -12.07 1.62 9.52
CA THR A 210 -12.12 0.40 8.70
C THR A 210 -10.90 -0.49 8.95
N LEU A 211 -9.69 0.07 8.95
CA LEU A 211 -8.46 -0.70 9.17
C LEU A 211 -8.32 -1.17 10.62
N THR A 212 -8.90 -0.46 11.58
CA THR A 212 -8.98 -0.91 12.98
C THR A 212 -9.85 -2.15 13.11
N ILE A 213 -11.00 -2.17 12.44
CA ILE A 213 -11.88 -3.35 12.41
C ILE A 213 -11.21 -4.49 11.64
N PHE A 214 -10.64 -4.20 10.46
CA PHE A 214 -9.95 -5.21 9.65
C PHE A 214 -8.78 -5.84 10.40
N LYS A 215 -8.01 -5.06 11.17
CA LYS A 215 -6.93 -5.60 12.02
C LYS A 215 -7.45 -6.64 13.01
N LYS A 216 -8.57 -6.40 13.67
CA LYS A 216 -9.16 -7.39 14.60
C LYS A 216 -9.54 -8.69 13.89
N LEU A 217 -10.06 -8.60 12.66
CA LEU A 217 -10.37 -9.77 11.84
C LEU A 217 -9.11 -10.55 11.45
N VAL A 218 -8.04 -9.84 11.07
CA VAL A 218 -6.75 -10.46 10.73
C VAL A 218 -6.10 -11.10 11.96
N ASP A 219 -6.05 -10.42 13.10
CA ASP A 219 -5.47 -10.95 14.33
C ASP A 219 -6.19 -12.24 14.77
N LYS A 220 -7.51 -12.31 14.58
CA LYS A 220 -8.30 -13.52 14.82
C LYS A 220 -7.89 -14.66 13.87
N LEU A 221 -7.85 -14.39 12.56
CA LEU A 221 -7.42 -15.38 11.56
C LEU A 221 -6.02 -15.91 11.86
N LEU A 222 -5.06 -15.04 12.13
CA LEU A 222 -3.65 -15.44 12.35
C LEU A 222 -3.51 -16.34 13.59
N LYS A 223 -4.30 -16.10 14.64
CA LYS A 223 -4.38 -16.97 15.82
C LYS A 223 -5.02 -18.32 15.51
N GLU A 224 -6.12 -18.33 14.75
CA GLU A 224 -6.78 -19.57 14.32
C GLU A 224 -5.84 -20.45 13.48
N LEU A 225 -5.03 -19.83 12.61
CA LEU A 225 -4.00 -20.48 11.82
C LEU A 225 -2.70 -20.77 12.60
N LYS A 226 -2.58 -20.29 13.85
CA LYS A 226 -1.39 -20.43 14.72
C LYS A 226 -0.10 -19.86 14.12
N VAL A 227 -0.21 -18.72 13.45
CA VAL A 227 0.91 -18.01 12.81
C VAL A 227 1.11 -16.58 13.35
N ASP A 228 0.36 -16.19 14.37
CA ASP A 228 0.38 -14.85 14.99
C ASP A 228 1.72 -14.50 15.67
N ALA A 229 2.57 -15.49 15.96
CA ALA A 229 3.94 -15.27 16.42
C ALA A 229 4.90 -14.83 15.29
N ARG A 230 4.52 -15.04 14.02
CA ARG A 230 5.37 -14.82 12.84
C ARG A 230 4.80 -13.80 11.87
N VAL A 231 3.49 -13.61 11.84
CA VAL A 231 2.81 -12.68 10.94
C VAL A 231 2.02 -11.69 11.77
N GLU A 232 2.15 -10.42 11.46
CA GLU A 232 1.41 -9.34 12.11
C GLU A 232 0.93 -8.33 11.06
N TYR A 233 -0.34 -7.93 11.17
CA TYR A 233 -0.87 -6.78 10.43
C TYR A 233 -1.05 -5.59 11.38
N TYR A 234 -0.35 -4.50 11.09
CA TYR A 234 -0.28 -3.31 11.96
C TYR A 234 -1.46 -2.35 11.78
N GLY A 235 -2.29 -2.52 10.74
CA GLY A 235 -3.37 -1.60 10.47
C GLY A 235 -2.91 -0.33 9.76
N PHE A 236 -3.54 0.79 10.13
CA PHE A 236 -3.24 2.11 9.58
C PHE A 236 -1.89 2.61 10.09
N LEU A 237 -0.99 2.95 9.17
CA LEU A 237 0.27 3.63 9.44
C LEU A 237 0.23 5.02 8.82
N SER A 238 0.28 6.06 9.66
CA SER A 238 0.32 7.46 9.22
C SER A 238 1.61 7.73 8.46
N ALA A 239 1.51 8.22 7.21
CA ALA A 239 2.68 8.64 6.46
C ALA A 239 3.35 9.85 7.13
N THR A 240 2.58 10.82 7.61
CA THR A 240 3.12 12.00 8.33
C THR A 240 3.95 11.59 9.53
N GLU A 241 3.40 10.74 10.40
CA GLU A 241 4.07 10.29 11.63
C GLU A 241 5.31 9.45 11.30
N TYR A 242 5.17 8.47 10.41
CA TYR A 242 6.29 7.61 10.02
C TYR A 242 7.44 8.42 9.41
N ILE A 243 7.17 9.29 8.44
CA ILE A 243 8.21 10.10 7.79
C ILE A 243 8.91 11.02 8.80
N THR A 244 8.16 11.62 9.73
CA THR A 244 8.71 12.47 10.78
C THR A 244 9.62 11.70 11.74
N ASN A 245 9.18 10.50 12.16
CA ASN A 245 9.91 9.69 13.13
C ASN A 245 11.07 8.90 12.51
N SER A 246 11.07 8.70 11.19
CA SER A 246 12.07 7.91 10.46
C SER A 246 13.02 8.78 9.62
N LYS A 247 13.17 10.07 9.93
CA LYS A 247 14.00 11.00 9.15
C LYS A 247 15.43 10.49 8.87
N GLU A 248 16.08 9.89 9.87
CA GLU A 248 17.43 9.34 9.72
C GLU A 248 17.44 8.14 8.75
N LEU A 249 16.48 7.23 8.90
CA LEU A 249 16.32 6.06 8.04
C LEU A 249 16.04 6.46 6.58
N LEU A 250 15.19 7.45 6.37
CA LEU A 250 14.79 7.89 5.03
C LEU A 250 15.86 8.73 4.32
N GLY A 251 16.81 9.31 5.06
CA GLY A 251 17.80 10.25 4.52
C GLY A 251 17.23 11.66 4.34
N LYS A 252 18.07 12.67 4.61
CA LYS A 252 17.65 14.08 4.65
C LYS A 252 17.07 14.58 3.33
N GLU A 253 17.71 14.28 2.20
CA GLU A 253 17.27 14.77 0.88
C GLU A 253 15.89 14.23 0.50
N ASN A 254 15.66 12.93 0.71
CA ASN A 254 14.36 12.28 0.51
C ASN A 254 13.30 12.86 1.45
N TYR A 255 13.61 12.97 2.74
CA TYR A 255 12.70 13.58 3.72
C TYR A 255 12.29 15.00 3.29
N ASP A 256 13.25 15.88 3.02
CA ASP A 256 12.99 17.28 2.65
C ASP A 256 12.18 17.37 1.35
N TYR A 257 12.50 16.52 0.37
CA TYR A 257 11.74 16.45 -0.88
C TYR A 257 10.29 16.02 -0.64
N VAL A 258 10.08 14.94 0.12
CA VAL A 258 8.76 14.38 0.39
C VAL A 258 7.90 15.37 1.17
N MET A 259 8.44 15.98 2.22
CA MET A 259 7.72 16.97 3.02
C MET A 259 7.26 18.15 2.16
N LYS A 260 8.16 18.69 1.33
CA LYS A 260 7.84 19.83 0.47
C LYS A 260 6.88 19.47 -0.67
N ARG A 261 7.00 18.26 -1.24
CA ARG A 261 6.20 17.80 -2.38
C ARG A 261 4.80 17.33 -1.99
N TYR A 262 4.68 16.57 -0.92
CA TYR A 262 3.44 15.87 -0.56
C TYR A 262 2.74 16.44 0.65
N PHE A 263 3.47 17.07 1.57
CA PHE A 263 2.91 17.65 2.80
C PHE A 263 2.96 19.18 2.83
N GLN A 264 3.59 19.78 1.80
CA GLN A 264 3.75 21.23 1.62
C GLN A 264 4.36 21.93 2.85
N LYS A 265 5.29 21.24 3.51
CA LYS A 265 6.02 21.66 4.73
C LYS A 265 7.51 21.76 4.45
#